data_AF-A0A940PMZ5-F1
#
_entry.id   AF-A0A940PMZ5-F1
#
_cell.length_a   1.000
_cell.length_b   1.000
_cell.length_c   1.000
_cell.angle_alpha   90.00
_cell.angle_beta   90.00
_cell.angle_gamma   90.00
#
_symmetry.space_group_name_H-M   'P 1'
#
loop_
_entity.id
_entity.type
_entity.pdbx_description
1 polymer ?
#
loop_
_entity_poly.entity_id
_entity_poly.type
_entity_poly.pdbx_seq_one_letter_code
_entity_poly.pdbx_strand_id
1 'polypeptide(L)'
;MVGVTKPLEIAFFMGIIGFKGGGYTAFTPYPDNSHTIMFRANYRSSKIKVQRVNGRPHAEVWVQIEGNIEEKSDEHTHYMNNKTLQSLEKEIAKLLEAGYLELIEKTQKAGTDIFGFGEYFRARESDYWNREIKTKQNWRNIYKELTVELHVQIKIRRVGIKSQ
;
A
#
# COMPACT_ATOMS: atom_id res chain seq x y z
N MET A 1 -11.72 3.53 21.40
CA MET A 1 -11.54 2.60 20.26
C MET A 1 -12.67 2.88 19.26
N VAL A 2 -12.38 3.14 17.98
CA VAL A 2 -13.40 3.52 16.96
C VAL A 2 -13.70 2.41 15.95
N GLY A 3 -13.07 1.24 16.10
CA GLY A 3 -13.22 0.07 15.24
C GLY A 3 -12.05 -0.90 15.39
N VAL A 4 -12.08 -1.97 14.60
CA VAL A 4 -11.01 -2.99 14.49
C VAL A 4 -10.54 -3.13 13.05
N THR A 5 -9.27 -3.50 12.88
CA THR A 5 -8.70 -3.81 11.56
C THR A 5 -8.80 -5.30 11.24
N LYS A 6 -8.94 -5.63 9.95
CA LYS A 6 -8.80 -7.01 9.46
C LYS A 6 -7.31 -7.38 9.36
N PRO A 7 -6.93 -8.67 9.44
CA PRO A 7 -5.53 -9.08 9.34
C PRO A 7 -4.80 -8.54 8.10
N LEU A 8 -5.46 -8.49 6.94
CA LEU A 8 -4.87 -7.95 5.71
C LEU A 8 -4.72 -6.41 5.75
N GLU A 9 -5.58 -5.69 6.47
CA GLU A 9 -5.46 -4.25 6.65
C GLU A 9 -4.20 -3.88 7.45
N ILE A 10 -3.70 -4.78 8.30
CA ILE A 10 -2.42 -4.60 9.00
C ILE A 10 -1.27 -4.59 7.97
N ALA A 11 -1.33 -5.44 6.94
CA ALA A 11 -0.34 -5.45 5.87
C ALA A 11 -0.33 -4.11 5.11
N PHE A 12 -1.51 -3.56 4.82
CA PHE A 12 -1.64 -2.26 4.17
C PHE A 12 -1.17 -1.12 5.06
N PHE A 13 -1.48 -1.17 6.36
CA PHE A 13 -0.92 -0.22 7.31
C PHE A 13 0.61 -0.23 7.31
N MET A 14 1.20 -1.42 7.44
CA MET A 14 2.65 -1.61 7.42
C MET A 14 3.28 -1.17 6.10
N GLY A 15 2.59 -1.38 4.97
CA GLY A 15 3.02 -0.93 3.66
C GLY A 15 3.14 0.59 3.58
N ILE A 16 2.11 1.33 4.02
CA ILE A 16 2.11 2.80 3.97
C ILE A 16 3.17 3.40 4.89
N ILE A 17 3.31 2.90 6.13
CA ILE A 17 4.33 3.45 7.06
C ILE A 17 5.75 2.96 6.75
N GLY A 18 5.92 2.07 5.77
CA GLY A 18 7.23 1.51 5.39
C GLY A 18 7.83 0.56 6.42
N PHE A 19 7.00 -0.11 7.23
CA PHE A 19 7.48 -1.06 8.22
C PHE A 19 8.03 -2.32 7.55
N LYS A 20 9.32 -2.58 7.80
CA LYS A 20 10.09 -3.64 7.12
C LYS A 20 9.85 -5.05 7.69
N GLY A 21 9.31 -5.16 8.90
CA GLY A 21 9.05 -6.45 9.54
C GLY A 21 7.74 -7.10 9.07
N GLY A 22 7.69 -8.43 9.13
CA GLY A 22 6.50 -9.23 8.81
C GLY A 22 6.36 -9.58 7.33
N GLY A 23 6.15 -10.86 7.03
CA GLY A 23 5.79 -11.33 5.69
C GLY A 23 4.27 -11.41 5.55
N TYR A 24 3.74 -11.01 4.40
CA TYR A 24 2.34 -11.22 4.05
C TYR A 24 2.27 -11.96 2.73
N THR A 25 1.26 -12.82 2.64
CA THR A 25 0.97 -13.62 1.47
C THR A 25 -0.29 -13.10 0.82
N ALA A 26 -0.19 -12.74 -0.46
CA ALA A 26 -1.33 -12.42 -1.30
C ALA A 26 -1.60 -13.59 -2.25
N PHE A 27 -2.87 -13.92 -2.42
CA PHE A 27 -3.34 -14.82 -3.46
C PHE A 27 -3.76 -13.96 -4.64
N THR A 28 -3.21 -14.23 -5.82
CA THR A 28 -3.52 -13.46 -7.03
C THR A 28 -3.78 -14.42 -8.18
N PRO A 29 -4.81 -14.20 -9.00
CA PRO A 29 -5.02 -15.00 -10.18
C PRO A 29 -3.84 -14.85 -11.15
N TYR A 30 -3.47 -15.93 -11.82
CA TYR A 30 -2.54 -15.88 -12.94
C TYR A 30 -3.15 -15.02 -14.08
N PRO A 31 -2.36 -14.39 -14.98
CA PRO A 31 -2.90 -13.39 -15.91
C PRO A 31 -3.99 -13.89 -16.87
N ASP A 32 -4.08 -15.19 -17.14
CA ASP A 32 -5.14 -15.82 -17.94
C ASP A 32 -6.30 -16.41 -17.11
N ASN A 33 -6.29 -16.19 -15.79
CA ASN A 33 -7.22 -16.73 -14.79
C ASN A 33 -7.26 -18.28 -14.69
N SER A 34 -6.27 -19.01 -15.21
CA SER A 34 -6.23 -20.48 -15.15
C SER A 34 -6.05 -21.04 -13.74
N HIS A 35 -5.27 -20.36 -12.90
CA HIS A 35 -4.96 -20.77 -11.53
C HIS A 35 -4.65 -19.56 -10.64
N THR A 36 -4.47 -19.81 -9.33
CA THR A 36 -4.07 -18.79 -8.35
C THR A 36 -2.64 -19.02 -7.93
N ILE A 37 -1.83 -17.96 -7.99
CA ILE A 37 -0.45 -17.98 -7.52
C ILE A 37 -0.35 -17.33 -6.14
N MET A 38 0.69 -17.72 -5.40
CA MET A 38 0.96 -17.19 -4.07
C MET A 38 2.12 -16.20 -4.12
N PHE A 39 1.86 -14.91 -3.88
CA PHE A 39 2.90 -13.89 -3.76
C PHE A 39 3.24 -13.66 -2.28
N ARG A 40 4.50 -13.90 -1.90
CA ARG A 40 5.01 -13.60 -0.56
C ARG A 40 5.89 -12.35 -0.58
N ALA A 41 5.47 -11.30 0.12
CA ALA A 41 6.26 -10.08 0.30
C ALA A 41 7.41 -10.29 1.30
N ASN A 42 8.63 -9.92 0.90
CA ASN A 42 9.85 -10.05 1.70
C ASN A 42 10.51 -8.71 2.03
N TYR A 43 10.32 -7.70 1.18
CA TYR A 43 10.84 -6.36 1.40
C TYR A 43 9.76 -5.34 1.09
N ARG A 44 9.75 -4.26 1.87
CA ARG A 44 8.89 -3.11 1.66
C ARG A 44 9.63 -1.83 1.95
N SER A 45 9.34 -0.80 1.18
CA SER A 45 9.72 0.58 1.47
C SER A 45 8.59 1.52 1.10
N SER A 46 8.47 2.59 1.86
CA SER A 46 7.49 3.64 1.59
C SER A 46 8.14 5.01 1.59
N LYS A 47 7.61 5.90 0.78
CA LYS A 47 7.90 7.33 0.80
C LYS A 47 6.59 8.08 0.88
N ILE A 48 6.52 9.07 1.76
CA ILE A 48 5.38 9.96 1.87
C ILE A 48 5.87 11.39 1.58
N LYS A 49 5.15 12.08 0.71
CA LYS A 49 5.23 13.52 0.55
C LYS A 49 3.87 14.13 0.83
N VAL A 50 3.91 15.33 1.37
CA VAL A 50 2.72 16.14 1.61
C VAL A 50 2.99 17.51 1.04
N GLN A 51 1.94 18.11 0.50
CA GLN A 51 1.97 19.43 -0.12
C GLN A 51 0.55 20.00 -0.15
N ARG A 52 0.44 21.23 -0.62
CA ARG A 52 -0.85 21.85 -0.95
C ARG A 52 -1.00 21.94 -2.46
N VAL A 53 -2.03 21.30 -3.00
CA VAL A 53 -2.39 21.40 -4.43
C VAL A 53 -3.66 22.23 -4.53
N ASN A 54 -3.60 23.35 -5.25
CA ASN A 54 -4.71 24.31 -5.36
C ASN A 54 -5.28 24.75 -3.99
N GLY A 55 -4.38 24.97 -3.02
CA GLY A 55 -4.74 25.37 -1.66
C GLY A 55 -5.29 24.26 -0.77
N ARG A 56 -5.45 23.02 -1.28
CA ARG A 56 -5.95 21.88 -0.51
C ARG A 56 -4.83 20.92 -0.10
N PRO A 57 -4.88 20.35 1.11
CA PRO A 57 -3.98 19.29 1.54
C PRO A 57 -3.99 18.10 0.59
N HIS A 58 -2.79 17.67 0.22
CA HIS A 58 -2.55 16.54 -0.65
C HIS A 58 -1.38 15.71 -0.13
N ALA A 59 -1.54 14.39 -0.11
CA ALA A 59 -0.51 13.44 0.24
C ALA A 59 -0.21 12.53 -0.96
N GLU A 60 1.06 12.38 -1.29
CA GLU A 60 1.56 11.48 -2.32
C GLU A 60 2.33 10.36 -1.62
N VAL A 61 1.91 9.11 -1.85
CA VAL A 61 2.42 7.93 -1.16
C VAL A 61 2.96 6.95 -2.19
N TRP A 62 4.24 6.60 -2.07
CA TRP A 62 4.85 5.56 -2.89
C TRP A 62 5.14 4.35 -2.03
N VAL A 63 4.57 3.20 -2.38
CA VAL A 63 4.82 1.94 -1.72
C VAL A 63 5.49 0.99 -2.72
N GLN A 64 6.70 0.57 -2.40
CA GLN A 64 7.41 -0.47 -3.15
C GLN A 64 7.43 -1.74 -2.32
N ILE A 65 7.01 -2.83 -2.94
CA ILE A 65 6.99 -4.16 -2.33
C ILE A 65 7.76 -5.11 -3.24
N GLU A 66 8.66 -5.87 -2.64
CA GLU A 66 9.38 -6.92 -3.34
C GLU A 66 9.11 -8.26 -2.68
N GLY A 67 8.94 -9.28 -3.50
CA GLY A 67 8.51 -10.58 -3.03
C GLY A 67 8.83 -11.69 -4.01
N ASN A 68 8.41 -12.89 -3.64
CA ASN A 68 8.58 -14.09 -4.45
C ASN A 68 7.21 -14.67 -4.79
N ILE A 69 7.13 -15.34 -5.93
CA ILE A 69 6.02 -16.24 -6.22
C ILE A 69 6.37 -17.61 -5.66
N GLU A 70 5.45 -18.23 -4.95
CA GLU A 70 5.49 -19.65 -4.61
C GLU A 70 4.49 -20.39 -5.50
N GLU A 71 5.00 -21.17 -6.45
CA GLU A 71 4.19 -21.97 -7.37
C GLU A 71 4.27 -23.46 -7.02
N LYS A 72 3.16 -24.17 -7.22
CA LYS A 72 3.06 -25.60 -6.86
C LYS A 72 3.32 -26.55 -8.03
N SER A 73 3.28 -26.09 -9.27
CA SER A 73 3.52 -26.95 -10.43
C SER A 73 4.70 -26.46 -11.28
N ASP A 74 5.55 -27.41 -11.68
CA ASP A 74 6.67 -27.15 -12.58
C ASP A 74 6.18 -26.68 -13.95
N GLU A 75 5.04 -27.19 -14.41
CA GLU A 75 4.42 -26.81 -15.69
C GLU A 75 4.14 -25.31 -15.78
N HIS A 76 3.66 -24.67 -14.71
CA HIS A 76 3.38 -23.22 -14.72
C HIS A 76 4.65 -22.37 -14.66
N THR A 77 5.73 -22.88 -14.05
CA THR A 77 6.99 -22.13 -13.96
C THR A 77 7.71 -21.99 -15.30
N HIS A 78 7.54 -22.94 -16.24
CA HIS A 78 8.07 -22.83 -17.60
C HIS A 78 7.51 -21.62 -18.38
N TYR A 79 6.33 -21.12 -18.01
CA TYR A 79 5.68 -19.96 -18.64
C TYR A 79 5.99 -18.62 -17.95
N MET A 80 6.80 -18.62 -16.88
CA MET A 80 7.20 -17.43 -16.12
C MET A 80 8.34 -16.66 -16.81
N ASN A 81 8.09 -16.20 -18.03
CA ASN A 81 9.00 -15.29 -18.73
C ASN A 81 8.83 -13.83 -18.25
N ASN A 82 9.72 -12.93 -18.68
CA ASN A 82 9.69 -11.52 -18.29
C ASN A 82 8.35 -10.82 -18.56
N LYS A 83 7.65 -11.17 -19.64
CA LYS A 83 6.35 -10.57 -19.97
C LYS A 83 5.27 -11.02 -18.99
N THR A 84 5.25 -12.31 -18.65
CA THR A 84 4.34 -12.86 -17.64
C THR A 84 4.58 -12.22 -16.28
N LEU A 85 5.85 -12.12 -15.85
CA LEU A 85 6.22 -11.51 -14.57
C LEU A 85 5.80 -10.04 -14.49
N GLN A 86 6.03 -9.26 -15.54
CA GLN A 86 5.56 -7.86 -15.60
C GLN A 86 4.04 -7.74 -15.54
N SER A 87 3.31 -8.67 -16.16
CA SER A 87 1.85 -8.71 -16.07
C SER A 87 1.40 -9.00 -14.64
N LEU A 88 2.03 -9.98 -13.98
CA LEU A 88 1.75 -10.32 -12.59
C LEU A 88 2.07 -9.18 -11.63
N GLU A 89 3.21 -8.50 -11.80
CA GLU A 89 3.56 -7.32 -11.01
C GLU A 89 2.48 -6.24 -11.09
N LYS A 90 1.94 -5.98 -12.29
CA LYS A 90 0.86 -5.01 -12.51
C LYS A 90 -0.46 -5.44 -11.87
N GLU A 91 -0.87 -6.69 -12.03
CA GLU A 91 -2.12 -7.20 -11.45
C GLU A 91 -2.06 -7.19 -9.92
N ILE A 92 -0.93 -7.61 -9.33
CA ILE A 92 -0.72 -7.54 -7.88
C ILE A 92 -0.71 -6.08 -7.42
N ALA A 93 -0.03 -5.19 -8.13
CA ALA A 93 0.02 -3.77 -7.77
C ALA A 93 -1.39 -3.17 -7.71
N LYS A 94 -2.21 -3.41 -8.73
CA LYS A 94 -3.59 -2.95 -8.81
C LYS A 94 -4.47 -3.50 -7.69
N LEU A 95 -4.36 -4.79 -7.38
CA LEU A 95 -5.11 -5.41 -6.29
C LEU A 95 -4.73 -4.82 -4.93
N LEU A 96 -3.44 -4.61 -4.67
CA LEU A 96 -2.98 -4.02 -3.42
C LEU A 96 -3.34 -2.54 -3.33
N GLU A 97 -3.22 -1.78 -4.41
CA GLU A 97 -3.61 -0.37 -4.50
C GLU A 97 -5.06 -0.16 -4.07
N ALA A 98 -5.98 -0.99 -4.57
CA ALA A 98 -7.38 -0.96 -4.15
C ALA A 98 -7.54 -1.18 -2.63
N GLY A 99 -6.82 -2.17 -2.06
CA GLY A 99 -6.87 -2.45 -0.62
C GLY A 99 -6.27 -1.34 0.25
N TYR A 100 -5.19 -0.70 -0.19
CA TYR A 100 -4.64 0.48 0.48
C TYR A 100 -5.63 1.64 0.47
N LEU A 101 -6.24 1.94 -0.68
CA LEU A 101 -7.22 3.01 -0.82
C LEU A 101 -8.47 2.74 0.02
N GLU A 102 -8.96 1.50 0.09
CA GLU A 102 -10.08 1.12 0.96
C GLU A 102 -9.74 1.38 2.44
N LEU A 103 -8.53 1.03 2.88
CA LEU A 103 -8.11 1.29 4.25
C LEU A 103 -7.99 2.79 4.54
N ILE A 104 -7.41 3.57 3.61
CA ILE A 104 -7.32 5.03 3.73
C ILE A 104 -8.72 5.64 3.82
N GLU A 105 -9.64 5.25 2.95
CA GLU A 105 -11.01 5.75 2.97
C GLU A 105 -11.72 5.40 4.28
N LYS A 106 -11.55 4.16 4.77
CA LYS A 106 -12.08 3.71 6.06
C LYS A 106 -11.58 4.58 7.21
N THR A 107 -10.29 4.88 7.25
CA THR A 107 -9.69 5.70 8.32
C THR A 107 -10.08 7.17 8.18
N GLN A 108 -10.22 7.69 6.96
CA GLN A 108 -10.74 9.03 6.68
C GLN A 108 -12.19 9.20 7.13
N LYS A 109 -13.08 8.25 6.82
CA LYS A 109 -14.47 8.23 7.33
C LYS A 109 -14.51 8.28 8.86
N ALA A 110 -13.61 7.54 9.52
CA ALA A 110 -13.44 7.55 10.97
C ALA A 110 -12.69 8.79 11.52
N GLY A 111 -12.17 9.67 10.66
CA GLY A 111 -11.38 10.83 11.04
C GLY A 111 -10.14 10.48 11.88
N THR A 112 -9.52 9.34 11.59
CA THR A 112 -8.41 8.81 12.41
C THR A 112 -7.19 8.56 11.52
N ASP A 113 -6.22 9.46 11.59
CA ASP A 113 -4.97 9.36 10.84
C ASP A 113 -4.01 8.37 11.51
N ILE A 114 -4.16 7.10 11.18
CA ILE A 114 -3.27 6.04 11.69
C ILE A 114 -1.89 6.05 11.00
N PHE A 115 -1.78 6.66 9.82
CA PHE A 115 -0.57 6.66 9.00
C PHE A 115 0.40 7.79 9.35
N GLY A 116 -0.08 8.80 10.08
CA GLY A 116 0.71 9.94 10.54
C GLY A 116 0.88 11.04 9.50
N PHE A 117 0.00 11.15 8.50
CA PHE A 117 0.05 12.22 7.50
C PHE A 117 0.10 13.63 8.13
N GLY A 118 -0.61 13.82 9.24
CA GLY A 118 -0.61 15.10 9.97
C GLY A 118 0.77 15.49 10.50
N GLU A 119 1.58 14.51 10.89
CA GLU A 119 2.96 14.76 11.32
C GLU A 119 3.84 15.19 10.14
N TYR A 120 3.63 14.63 8.95
CA TYR A 120 4.29 15.11 7.74
C TYR A 120 3.89 16.55 7.41
N PHE A 121 2.60 16.90 7.52
CA PHE A 121 2.15 18.29 7.32
C PHE A 121 2.75 19.23 8.35
N ARG A 122 2.79 18.82 9.63
CA ARG A 122 3.41 19.62 10.69
C ARG A 122 4.90 19.87 10.41
N ALA A 123 5.61 18.87 9.92
CA ALA A 123 7.04 18.95 9.65
C ALA A 123 7.40 19.70 8.36
N ARG A 124 6.61 19.56 7.28
CA ARG A 124 6.95 20.08 5.94
C ARG A 124 6.14 21.30 5.52
N GLU A 125 4.96 21.49 6.09
CA GLU A 125 4.04 22.60 5.81
C GLU A 125 3.71 23.33 7.13
N SER A 126 4.76 23.63 7.93
CA SER A 126 4.62 24.16 9.30
C SER A 126 3.79 25.44 9.37
N ASP A 127 3.92 26.32 8.39
CA ASP A 127 3.16 27.58 8.34
C ASP A 127 1.67 27.33 8.14
N TYR A 128 1.33 26.43 7.22
CA TYR A 128 -0.05 25.99 7.02
C TYR A 128 -0.59 25.28 8.27
N TRP A 129 0.23 24.42 8.88
CA TRP A 129 -0.13 23.78 10.13
C TRP A 129 -0.45 24.81 11.21
N ASN A 130 0.42 25.80 11.43
CA ASN A 130 0.26 26.78 12.49
C ASN A 130 -0.86 27.80 12.24
N ARG A 131 -1.19 28.07 10.97
CA ARG A 131 -2.25 29.04 10.62
C ARG A 131 -3.64 28.40 10.54
N GLU A 132 -3.74 27.26 9.87
CA GLU A 132 -5.02 26.65 9.48
C GLU A 132 -5.35 25.41 10.32
N ILE A 133 -4.37 24.52 10.57
CA ILE A 133 -4.63 23.27 11.29
C ILE A 133 -4.68 23.53 12.80
N LYS A 134 -3.57 23.96 13.42
CA LYS A 134 -3.35 24.31 14.84
C LYS A 134 -3.55 23.18 15.85
N THR A 135 -4.60 22.38 15.71
CA THR A 135 -5.06 21.41 16.70
C THR A 135 -5.29 20.04 16.08
N LYS A 136 -5.24 18.99 16.92
CA LYS A 136 -5.57 17.63 16.51
C LYS A 136 -7.02 17.49 16.03
N GLN A 137 -7.95 18.26 16.60
CA GLN A 137 -9.35 18.22 16.23
C GLN A 137 -9.61 18.80 14.83
N ASN A 138 -8.95 19.92 14.49
CA ASN A 138 -8.99 20.47 13.14
C ASN A 138 -8.29 19.55 12.14
N TRP A 139 -7.15 18.96 12.50
CA TRP A 139 -6.50 17.96 11.67
C TRP A 139 -7.44 16.80 11.36
N ARG A 140 -8.18 16.29 12.36
CA ARG A 140 -9.17 15.23 12.16
C ARG A 140 -10.21 15.60 11.10
N ASN A 141 -10.67 16.86 11.02
CA ASN A 141 -11.62 17.31 9.99
C ASN A 141 -10.95 17.39 8.62
N ILE A 142 -9.77 18.00 8.55
CA ILE A 142 -9.00 18.13 7.31
C ILE A 142 -8.61 16.76 6.75
N TYR A 143 -8.25 15.82 7.62
CA TYR A 143 -7.87 14.46 7.23
C TYR A 143 -9.01 13.74 6.49
N LYS A 144 -10.28 13.97 6.85
CA LYS A 144 -11.43 13.38 6.15
C LYS A 144 -11.51 13.80 4.68
N GLU A 145 -10.98 14.97 4.36
CA GLU A 145 -11.01 15.56 3.01
C GLU A 145 -9.62 15.55 2.33
N LEU A 146 -8.61 15.01 3.01
CA LEU A 146 -7.25 14.92 2.48
C LEU A 146 -7.26 14.12 1.18
N THR A 147 -6.75 14.72 0.10
CA THR A 147 -6.54 13.97 -1.13
C THR A 147 -5.28 13.11 -0.98
N VAL A 148 -5.39 11.82 -1.33
CA VAL A 148 -4.26 10.89 -1.27
C VAL A 148 -4.05 10.28 -2.65
N GLU A 149 -2.89 10.54 -3.23
CA GLU A 149 -2.40 9.87 -4.43
C GLU A 149 -1.47 8.74 -4.02
N LEU A 150 -1.74 7.54 -4.51
CA LEU A 150 -1.02 6.33 -4.14
C LEU A 150 -0.37 5.72 -5.38
N HIS A 151 0.90 5.38 -5.26
CA HIS A 151 1.65 4.64 -6.27
C HIS A 151 2.17 3.35 -5.66
N VAL A 152 1.65 2.22 -6.13
CA VAL A 152 2.10 0.89 -5.69
C VAL A 152 2.97 0.27 -6.77
N GLN A 153 4.19 -0.11 -6.39
CA GLN A 153 5.10 -0.85 -7.25
C GLN A 153 5.38 -2.23 -6.67
N ILE A 154 5.22 -3.25 -7.50
CA ILE A 154 5.55 -4.63 -7.17
C ILE A 154 6.78 -5.05 -7.96
N LYS A 155 7.68 -5.77 -7.29
CA LYS A 155 8.80 -6.43 -7.93
C LYS A 155 8.92 -7.88 -7.50
N ILE A 156 8.79 -8.79 -8.46
CA ILE A 156 9.01 -10.21 -8.23
C ILE A 156 10.51 -10.48 -8.34
N ARG A 157 11.10 -11.00 -7.27
CA ARG A 157 12.53 -11.28 -7.17
C ARG A 157 12.88 -12.72 -7.50
N ARG A 158 12.01 -13.67 -7.15
CA ARG A 158 12.20 -15.10 -7.38
C ARG A 158 10.85 -15.77 -7.65
N VAL A 159 10.89 -16.81 -8.47
CA VAL A 159 9.81 -17.80 -8.60
C VAL A 159 10.34 -19.07 -7.97
N GLY A 160 9.71 -19.49 -6.87
CA GLY A 160 10.05 -20.72 -6.16
C GLY A 160 9.10 -21.84 -6.56
N ILE A 161 9.66 -23.00 -6.87
CA ILE A 161 8.95 -24.25 -7.03
C ILE A 161 8.86 -24.90 -5.65
N LYS A 162 7.66 -25.23 -5.17
CA LYS A 162 7.53 -26.23 -4.10
C LYS A 162 7.53 -27.61 -4.75
N SER A 163 8.69 -28.26 -4.80
CA SER A 163 8.77 -29.69 -5.05
C SER A 163 8.01 -30.42 -3.93
N GLN A 164 6.94 -31.13 -4.27
CA GLN A 164 6.30 -32.05 -3.34
C GLN A 164 7.18 -33.27 -3.10
#